data_AF-A0A660S6K1-F1
#
_entry.id   AF-A0A660S6K1-F1
#
_cell.length_a   1.000
_cell.length_b   1.000
_cell.length_c   1.000
_cell.angle_alpha   90.00
_cell.angle_beta   90.00
_cell.angle_gamma   90.00
#
_symmetry.space_group_name_H-M   'P 1'
#
loop_
_entity.id
_entity.type
_entity.pdbx_description
1 polymer ?
#
loop_
_entity_poly.entity_id
_entity_poly.type
_entity_poly.pdbx_seq_one_letter_code
_entity_poly.pdbx_strand_id
1 'polypeptide(L)'
;MKRIILFVMLFMMLLVGCRVEYSESNKIMTPAWKDDGSILYVKRYTKYKTTYNTLGEDCEIVADTFYLMKCDSNGENKEELFPIRGKVLSLNSSGEWIVVSTISDTGGMYVMKTDGSGLRLLGAGMYPDLSPDGSKIVYARKGEGIWI
;
A
#
# COMPACT_ATOMS: atom_id res chain seq x y z
N MET A 1 49.14 -29.96 4.48
CA MET A 1 48.13 -29.10 5.15
C MET A 1 47.68 -27.90 4.31
N LYS A 2 48.57 -27.06 3.73
CA LYS A 2 48.17 -25.90 2.89
C LYS A 2 47.34 -26.24 1.63
N ARG A 3 47.57 -27.40 0.98
CA ARG A 3 46.80 -27.87 -0.19
C ARG A 3 45.37 -28.34 0.13
N ILE A 4 45.12 -28.81 1.36
CA ILE A 4 43.80 -29.29 1.80
C ILE A 4 42.89 -28.11 2.15
N ILE A 5 43.45 -27.07 2.80
CA ILE A 5 42.74 -25.83 3.12
C ILE A 5 42.29 -25.08 1.85
N LEU A 6 43.12 -25.08 0.79
CA LEU A 6 42.77 -24.47 -0.50
C LEU A 6 41.61 -25.21 -1.19
N PHE A 7 41.59 -26.54 -1.12
CA PHE A 7 40.52 -27.38 -1.66
C PHE A 7 39.20 -27.22 -0.89
N VAL A 8 39.26 -27.07 0.44
CA VAL A 8 38.08 -26.81 1.28
C VAL A 8 37.51 -25.41 1.03
N MET A 9 38.35 -24.40 0.82
CA MET A 9 37.88 -23.05 0.43
C MET A 9 37.26 -23.04 -0.98
N LEU A 10 37.87 -23.74 -1.94
CA LEU A 10 37.33 -23.88 -3.30
C LEU A 10 36.00 -24.67 -3.32
N PHE A 11 35.86 -25.68 -2.45
CA PHE A 11 34.64 -26.46 -2.28
C PHE A 11 33.53 -25.71 -1.52
N MET A 12 33.88 -24.86 -0.54
CA MET A 12 32.92 -23.93 0.09
C MET A 12 32.41 -22.88 -0.90
N MET A 13 33.27 -22.37 -1.79
CA MET A 13 32.84 -21.47 -2.88
C MET A 13 31.92 -22.15 -3.89
N LEU A 14 32.05 -23.47 -4.08
CA LEU A 14 31.19 -24.28 -4.95
C LEU A 14 29.82 -24.64 -4.33
N LEU A 15 29.68 -24.52 -3.00
CA LEU A 15 28.44 -24.81 -2.27
C LEU A 15 27.56 -23.58 -2.02
N VAL A 16 27.92 -22.40 -2.54
CA VAL A 16 27.05 -21.23 -2.53
C VAL A 16 25.99 -21.41 -3.62
N GLY A 17 25.09 -22.37 -3.39
CA GLY A 17 23.92 -22.59 -4.24
C GLY A 17 23.04 -21.36 -4.24
N CYS A 18 22.55 -20.96 -5.42
CA CYS A 18 21.55 -19.91 -5.53
C CYS A 18 20.35 -20.28 -4.63
N ARG A 19 20.01 -19.39 -3.71
CA ARG A 19 18.88 -19.57 -2.79
C ARG A 19 17.90 -18.43 -2.98
N VAL A 20 16.61 -18.76 -3.04
CA VAL A 20 15.53 -17.77 -3.12
C VAL A 20 14.69 -17.86 -1.86
N GLU A 21 14.43 -16.73 -1.23
CA GLU A 21 13.47 -16.56 -0.15
C GLU A 21 12.34 -15.63 -0.56
N TYR A 22 11.17 -15.83 0.04
CA TYR A 22 10.06 -14.89 -0.03
C TYR A 22 9.76 -14.38 1.37
N SER A 23 9.52 -13.09 1.49
CA SER A 23 9.03 -12.47 2.72
C SER A 23 7.87 -11.53 2.42
N GLU A 24 7.04 -11.27 3.42
CA GLU A 24 5.83 -10.49 3.28
C GLU A 24 5.76 -9.45 4.39
N SER A 25 5.20 -8.28 4.07
CA SER A 25 4.96 -7.22 5.03
C SER A 25 3.58 -6.62 4.84
N ASN A 26 2.93 -6.26 5.93
CA ASN A 26 1.68 -5.53 5.93
C ASN A 26 1.88 -4.20 6.66
N LYS A 27 1.51 -3.09 6.00
CA LYS A 27 1.54 -1.76 6.60
C LYS A 27 0.13 -1.18 6.64
N ILE A 28 -0.32 -0.83 7.83
CA ILE A 28 -1.60 -0.15 8.05
C ILE A 28 -1.39 1.35 7.87
N MET A 29 -2.27 2.00 7.15
CA MET A 29 -2.19 3.43 6.83
C MET A 29 -3.56 4.04 6.62
N THR A 30 -3.61 5.37 6.69
CA THR A 30 -4.76 6.20 6.27
C THR A 30 -6.11 5.77 6.86
N PRO A 31 -6.25 5.71 8.20
CA PRO A 31 -7.55 5.44 8.81
C PRO A 31 -8.53 6.59 8.56
N ALA A 32 -9.81 6.27 8.40
CA ALA A 32 -10.91 7.19 8.19
C ALA A 32 -12.16 6.70 8.93
N TRP A 33 -12.95 7.65 9.42
CA TRP A 33 -14.25 7.36 10.03
C TRP A 33 -15.29 7.11 8.94
N LYS A 34 -16.16 6.13 9.19
CA LYS A 34 -17.44 6.00 8.49
C LYS A 34 -18.56 6.56 9.36
N ASP A 35 -19.62 7.04 8.73
CA ASP A 35 -20.78 7.65 9.41
C ASP A 35 -21.48 6.73 10.42
N ASP A 36 -21.37 5.40 10.25
CA ASP A 36 -21.92 4.40 11.17
C ASP A 36 -21.01 4.12 12.40
N GLY A 37 -19.90 4.86 12.52
CA GLY A 37 -18.92 4.70 13.59
C GLY A 37 -17.91 3.58 13.36
N SER A 38 -17.98 2.84 12.26
CA SER A 38 -16.90 1.92 11.87
C SER A 38 -15.70 2.66 11.28
N ILE A 39 -14.55 1.98 11.22
CA ILE A 39 -13.31 2.53 10.68
C ILE A 39 -13.02 1.90 9.33
N LEU A 40 -12.75 2.73 8.34
CA LEU A 40 -12.06 2.32 7.11
C LEU A 40 -10.58 2.60 7.25
N TYR A 41 -9.74 1.73 6.70
CA TYR A 41 -8.30 1.97 6.63
C TYR A 41 -7.70 1.25 5.44
N VAL A 42 -6.46 1.60 5.09
CA VAL A 42 -5.74 0.97 4.00
C VAL A 42 -4.66 0.06 4.55
N LYS A 43 -4.60 -1.17 4.04
CA LYS A 43 -3.51 -2.11 4.27
C LYS A 43 -2.68 -2.22 3.00
N ARG A 44 -1.40 -1.88 3.06
CA ARG A 44 -0.43 -2.15 2.01
C ARG A 44 0.22 -3.51 2.28
N TYR A 45 -0.01 -4.47 1.40
CA TYR A 45 0.66 -5.75 1.35
C TYR A 45 1.83 -5.67 0.36
N THR A 46 3.03 -6.00 0.82
CA THR A 46 4.21 -6.06 -0.04
C THR A 46 4.89 -7.40 0.11
N LYS A 47 5.14 -8.07 -1.01
CA LYS A 47 5.88 -9.33 -1.09
C LYS A 47 7.25 -9.07 -1.70
N TYR A 48 8.28 -9.56 -1.03
CA TYR A 48 9.67 -9.47 -1.47
C TYR A 48 10.16 -10.84 -1.90
N LYS A 49 11.05 -10.84 -2.88
CA LYS A 49 11.84 -12.00 -3.28
C LYS A 49 13.30 -11.64 -3.08
N THR A 50 13.97 -12.39 -2.22
CA THR A 50 15.40 -12.23 -1.96
C THR A 50 16.15 -13.38 -2.60
N THR A 51 17.08 -13.06 -3.50
CA THR A 51 17.96 -14.02 -4.16
C THR A 51 19.37 -13.87 -3.58
N TYR A 52 19.90 -14.96 -3.02
CA TYR A 52 21.26 -15.05 -2.52
C TYR A 52 22.09 -15.87 -3.50
N ASN A 53 23.21 -15.31 -3.95
CA ASN A 53 24.18 -15.99 -4.81
C ASN A 53 25.62 -15.60 -4.43
N THR A 54 26.60 -16.04 -5.22
CA THR A 54 28.02 -15.76 -4.99
C THR A 54 28.40 -14.28 -5.10
N LEU A 55 27.55 -13.45 -5.74
CA LEU A 55 27.76 -12.01 -5.91
C LEU A 55 27.10 -11.17 -4.80
N GLY A 56 26.24 -11.78 -3.99
CA GLY A 56 25.59 -11.11 -2.85
C GLY A 56 24.10 -11.41 -2.73
N GLU A 57 23.39 -10.46 -2.12
CA GLU A 57 21.94 -10.47 -1.91
C GLU A 57 21.28 -9.47 -2.87
N ASP A 58 20.24 -9.91 -3.55
CA ASP A 58 19.36 -9.06 -4.36
C ASP A 58 17.92 -9.21 -3.87
N CYS A 59 17.28 -8.10 -3.48
CA CYS A 59 15.93 -8.08 -2.92
C CYS A 59 15.02 -7.21 -3.79
N GLU A 60 14.01 -7.82 -4.39
CA GLU A 60 13.05 -7.15 -5.26
C GLU A 60 11.62 -7.27 -4.73
N ILE A 61 10.80 -6.24 -4.97
CA ILE A 61 9.36 -6.29 -4.69
C ILE A 61 8.69 -7.06 -5.85
N VAL A 62 8.05 -8.17 -5.52
CA VAL A 62 7.33 -9.02 -6.50
C VAL A 62 5.81 -8.85 -6.43
N ALA A 63 5.29 -8.24 -5.35
CA ALA A 63 3.90 -7.78 -5.28
C ALA A 63 3.80 -6.55 -4.37
N ASP A 64 2.99 -5.57 -4.76
CA ASP A 64 2.70 -4.36 -3.98
C ASP A 64 1.23 -3.97 -4.17
N THR A 65 0.38 -4.38 -3.22
CA THR A 65 -1.09 -4.27 -3.33
C THR A 65 -1.64 -3.48 -2.14
N PHE A 66 -2.56 -2.58 -2.40
CA PHE A 66 -3.27 -1.82 -1.39
C PHE A 66 -4.68 -2.38 -1.26
N TYR A 67 -5.16 -2.57 -0.05
CA TYR A 67 -6.50 -3.08 0.25
C TYR A 67 -7.28 -2.08 1.07
N LEU A 68 -8.54 -1.89 0.71
CA LEU A 68 -9.51 -1.26 1.59
C LEU A 68 -9.89 -2.27 2.67
N MET A 69 -9.81 -1.83 3.91
CA MET A 69 -10.15 -2.61 5.08
C MET A 69 -11.23 -1.89 5.88
N LYS A 70 -12.01 -2.66 6.63
CA LYS A 70 -12.97 -2.17 7.61
C LYS A 70 -12.71 -2.81 8.97
N CYS A 71 -13.00 -2.11 10.06
CA CYS A 71 -13.10 -2.70 11.38
C CYS A 71 -14.08 -1.90 12.26
N ASP A 72 -14.43 -2.46 13.41
CA ASP A 72 -15.17 -1.75 14.44
C ASP A 72 -14.33 -0.61 15.04
N SER A 73 -14.98 0.33 15.74
CA SER A 73 -14.32 1.47 16.40
C SER A 73 -13.34 1.07 17.50
N ASN A 74 -13.49 -0.13 18.07
CA ASN A 74 -12.53 -0.71 19.02
C ASN A 74 -11.36 -1.44 18.32
N GLY A 75 -11.35 -1.50 16.99
CA GLY A 75 -10.34 -2.20 16.19
C GLY A 75 -10.60 -3.69 15.97
N GLU A 76 -11.69 -4.26 16.49
CA GLU A 76 -12.09 -5.66 16.27
C GLU A 76 -12.85 -5.85 14.95
N ASN A 77 -13.16 -7.10 14.61
CA ASN A 77 -13.95 -7.45 13.41
C ASN A 77 -13.37 -6.87 12.12
N LYS A 78 -12.08 -7.15 11.88
CA LYS A 78 -11.33 -6.68 10.71
C LYS A 78 -11.77 -7.44 9.45
N GLU A 79 -12.18 -6.70 8.43
CA GLU A 79 -12.66 -7.21 7.16
C GLU A 79 -11.84 -6.60 6.01
N GLU A 80 -11.42 -7.43 5.06
CA GLU A 80 -10.86 -6.96 3.79
C GLU A 80 -11.99 -6.79 2.78
N LEU A 81 -12.17 -5.59 2.24
CA LEU A 81 -13.26 -5.29 1.31
C LEU A 81 -12.85 -5.57 -0.14
N PHE A 82 -11.81 -4.88 -0.63
CA PHE A 82 -11.30 -5.07 -1.99
C PHE A 82 -9.92 -4.42 -2.19
N PRO A 83 -9.15 -4.84 -3.22
CA PRO A 83 -7.91 -4.17 -3.59
C PRO A 83 -8.17 -2.79 -4.24
N ILE A 84 -7.45 -1.77 -3.77
CA ILE A 84 -7.41 -0.43 -4.34
C ILE A 84 -6.31 -0.35 -5.39
N ARG A 85 -6.63 0.20 -6.56
CA ARG A 85 -5.65 0.45 -7.63
C ARG A 85 -4.80 1.68 -7.32
N GLY A 86 -3.49 1.56 -7.50
CA GLY A 86 -2.53 2.65 -7.30
C GLY A 86 -1.93 2.71 -5.89
N LYS A 87 -0.88 3.51 -5.73
CA LYS A 87 -0.18 3.67 -4.46
C LYS A 87 -0.92 4.67 -3.59
N VAL A 88 -1.72 4.21 -2.65
CA VAL A 88 -2.56 5.09 -1.82
C VAL A 88 -1.71 5.98 -0.91
N LEU A 89 -2.04 7.26 -0.87
CA LEU A 89 -1.43 8.27 0.01
C LEU A 89 -2.37 8.67 1.16
N SER A 90 -3.66 8.86 0.87
CA SER A 90 -4.69 9.19 1.86
C SER A 90 -6.04 8.64 1.44
N LEU A 91 -6.92 8.40 2.42
CA LEU A 91 -8.29 7.96 2.23
C LEU A 91 -9.19 8.70 3.22
N ASN A 92 -10.39 9.09 2.78
CA ASN A 92 -11.46 9.53 3.65
C ASN A 92 -12.83 9.05 3.14
N SER A 93 -13.88 9.18 3.94
CA SER A 93 -15.24 8.73 3.59
C SER A 93 -16.34 9.62 4.13
N SER A 94 -17.47 9.64 3.43
CA SER A 94 -18.74 10.22 3.87
C SER A 94 -19.88 9.48 3.17
N GLY A 95 -20.89 9.05 3.96
CA GLY A 95 -21.99 8.24 3.46
C GLY A 95 -21.52 6.93 2.83
N GLU A 96 -21.93 6.70 1.59
CA GLU A 96 -21.50 5.55 0.79
C GLU A 96 -20.18 5.80 0.03
N TRP A 97 -19.65 7.02 0.06
CA TRP A 97 -18.51 7.43 -0.76
C TRP A 97 -17.20 7.38 0.01
N ILE A 98 -16.15 6.99 -0.70
CA ILE A 98 -14.76 7.10 -0.27
C ILE A 98 -13.98 7.94 -1.28
N VAL A 99 -13.11 8.82 -0.80
CA VAL A 99 -12.18 9.60 -1.60
C VAL A 99 -10.75 9.18 -1.27
N VAL A 100 -9.95 8.95 -2.30
CA VAL A 100 -8.59 8.43 -2.18
C VAL A 100 -7.64 9.30 -2.99
N SER A 101 -6.49 9.64 -2.44
CA SER A 101 -5.36 10.16 -3.23
C SER A 101 -4.27 9.12 -3.41
N THR A 102 -3.61 9.17 -4.55
CA THR A 102 -2.51 8.27 -4.91
C THR A 102 -1.20 9.04 -5.08
N ILE A 103 -0.09 8.36 -4.81
CA ILE A 103 1.26 8.87 -5.03
C ILE A 103 1.54 8.86 -6.54
N SER A 104 1.44 10.05 -7.15
CA SER A 104 1.90 10.36 -8.51
C SER A 104 2.47 11.78 -8.53
N ASP A 105 3.18 12.17 -9.59
CA ASP A 105 3.83 13.50 -9.67
C ASP A 105 2.85 14.67 -9.46
N THR A 106 1.60 14.50 -9.90
CA THR A 106 0.51 15.47 -9.74
C THR A 106 -0.47 15.12 -8.62
N GLY A 107 -0.38 13.93 -8.02
CA GLY A 107 -1.34 13.35 -7.08
C GLY A 107 -2.66 12.99 -7.76
N GLY A 108 -3.00 11.71 -7.91
CA GLY A 108 -4.28 11.31 -8.53
C GLY A 108 -5.36 11.15 -7.47
N MET A 109 -6.45 11.93 -7.55
CA MET A 109 -7.61 11.77 -6.68
C MET A 109 -8.73 10.98 -7.35
N TYR A 110 -9.29 10.03 -6.61
CA TYR A 110 -10.35 9.15 -7.06
C TYR A 110 -11.46 9.14 -6.04
N VAL A 111 -12.69 8.92 -6.51
CA VAL A 111 -13.84 8.64 -5.65
C VAL A 111 -14.50 7.35 -6.11
N MET A 112 -15.00 6.58 -5.16
CA MET A 112 -15.76 5.35 -5.39
C MET A 112 -16.70 5.09 -4.22
N LYS A 113 -17.59 4.13 -4.35
CA LYS A 113 -18.45 3.67 -3.27
C LYS A 113 -17.70 2.69 -2.35
N THR A 114 -18.21 2.48 -1.13
CA THR A 114 -17.65 1.52 -0.17
C THR A 114 -17.73 0.05 -0.61
N ASP A 115 -18.49 -0.25 -1.66
CA ASP A 115 -18.53 -1.57 -2.33
C ASP A 115 -17.57 -1.68 -3.53
N GLY A 116 -16.81 -0.61 -3.81
CA GLY A 116 -15.86 -0.52 -4.92
C GLY A 116 -16.48 -0.09 -6.26
N SER A 117 -17.81 0.06 -6.33
CA SER A 117 -18.49 0.55 -7.53
C SER A 117 -18.35 2.06 -7.71
N GLY A 118 -18.70 2.58 -8.89
CA GLY A 118 -18.71 4.03 -9.15
C GLY A 118 -17.34 4.70 -9.16
N LEU A 119 -16.25 3.93 -9.34
CA LEU A 119 -14.89 4.45 -9.42
C LEU A 119 -14.75 5.49 -10.55
N ARG A 120 -14.30 6.69 -10.19
CA ARG A 120 -13.99 7.76 -11.15
C ARG A 120 -12.80 8.61 -10.69
N LEU A 121 -12.04 9.10 -11.67
CA LEU A 121 -10.97 10.08 -11.46
C LEU A 121 -11.59 11.47 -11.27
N LEU A 122 -11.14 12.19 -10.24
CA LEU A 122 -11.55 13.57 -9.97
C LEU A 122 -10.55 14.59 -10.51
N GLY A 123 -9.27 14.21 -10.63
CA GLY A 123 -8.21 15.06 -11.14
C GLY A 123 -6.98 15.06 -10.25
N ALA A 124 -6.19 16.12 -10.36
CA ALA A 124 -4.94 16.28 -9.64
C ALA A 124 -5.16 16.89 -8.25
N GLY A 125 -4.60 16.26 -7.21
CA GLY A 125 -4.70 16.73 -5.82
C GLY A 125 -4.21 15.69 -4.81
N MET A 126 -4.09 16.11 -3.56
CA MET A 126 -3.56 15.32 -2.44
C MET A 126 -4.39 15.56 -1.18
N TYR A 127 -4.39 14.57 -0.28
CA TYR A 127 -5.08 14.66 1.01
C TYR A 127 -6.55 15.10 0.92
N PRO A 128 -7.37 14.53 0.01
CA PRO A 128 -8.77 14.90 -0.09
C PRO A 128 -9.56 14.48 1.15
N ASP A 129 -10.57 15.28 1.45
CA ASP A 129 -11.59 14.99 2.46
C ASP A 129 -12.98 15.31 1.91
N LEU A 130 -13.97 14.50 2.27
CA LEU A 130 -15.36 14.68 1.87
C LEU A 130 -16.06 15.56 2.91
N SER A 131 -16.91 16.49 2.45
CA SER A 131 -17.82 17.16 3.38
C SER A 131 -18.73 16.13 4.05
N PRO A 132 -19.25 16.40 5.27
CA PRO A 132 -20.09 15.44 5.99
C PRO A 132 -21.35 14.99 5.23
N ASP A 133 -21.86 15.82 4.31
CA ASP A 133 -22.99 15.53 3.43
C ASP A 133 -22.59 14.86 2.10
N GLY A 134 -21.30 14.59 1.89
CA GLY A 134 -20.72 13.98 0.69
C GLY A 134 -20.77 14.86 -0.58
N SER A 135 -21.22 16.12 -0.47
CA SER A 135 -21.47 16.99 -1.64
C SER A 135 -20.23 17.71 -2.18
N LYS A 136 -19.18 17.84 -1.37
CA LYS A 136 -17.97 18.60 -1.68
C LYS A 136 -16.72 17.83 -1.27
N ILE A 137 -15.60 18.18 -1.89
CA ILE A 137 -14.30 17.58 -1.60
C ILE A 137 -13.31 18.70 -1.36
N VAL A 138 -12.76 18.81 -0.16
CA VAL A 138 -11.62 19.70 0.10
C VAL A 138 -10.34 18.93 -0.18
N TYR A 139 -9.34 19.55 -0.81
CA TYR A 139 -8.07 18.90 -1.13
C TYR A 139 -6.91 19.90 -1.23
N ALA A 140 -5.69 19.39 -1.10
CA ALA A 140 -4.47 20.15 -1.31
C ALA A 140 -3.99 20.00 -2.76
N ARG A 141 -3.62 21.12 -3.39
CA ARG A 141 -3.00 21.15 -4.72
C ARG A 141 -1.55 21.62 -4.58
N LYS A 142 -0.62 20.80 -5.06
CA LYS A 142 0.83 21.00 -4.88
C LYS A 142 1.26 22.36 -5.46
N GLY A 143 1.76 23.25 -4.60
CA GLY A 143 2.20 24.59 -4.98
C GLY A 143 1.08 25.63 -5.19
N GLU A 144 -0.19 25.24 -5.02
CA GLU A 144 -1.35 26.12 -5.26
C GLU A 144 -2.22 26.36 -4.01
N GLY A 145 -2.22 25.46 -3.02
CA GLY A 145 -2.93 25.65 -1.76
C GLY A 145 -4.09 24.67 -1.53
N ILE A 146 -5.13 25.12 -0.82
CA ILE A 146 -6.33 24.33 -0.47
C ILE A 146 -7.49 24.72 -1.39
N TRP A 147 -8.17 23.71 -1.93
CA TRP A 147 -9.26 23.82 -2.90
C TRP A 147 -10.48 23.03 -2.43
N ILE A 148 -11.67 23.42 -2.89
CA ILE A 148 -12.95 22.71 -2.71
C ILE A 148 -13.54 22.42 -4.10
#